data_AF-A0A7J4PJQ0-F1
#
_entry.id   AF-A0A7J4PJQ0-F1
#
_cell.length_a   1.000
_cell.length_b   1.000
_cell.length_c   1.000
_cell.angle_alpha   90.00
_cell.angle_beta   90.00
_cell.angle_gamma   90.00
#
_symmetry.space_group_name_H-M   'P 1'
#
loop_
_entity.id
_entity.type
_entity.pdbx_description
1 polymer ?
#
loop_
_entity_poly.entity_id
_entity_poly.type
_entity_poly.pdbx_seq_one_letter_code
_entity_poly.pdbx_strand_id
1 'polypeptide(L)'
;MGTEVTYFDLATMYFERGNREKAVEYHRLALERFEQIIAENSEDIEFVFITASKVHLLGFTLLGNMVHLGEDSGLAKEYCTLARKTFEELSESFPTNLAFPEMLVSFAEQCGEMYKDADKMEAAALEFEYARKHLEVLYESCPENYSYGIRLFGTLNNLGIAYSDSGEQEKGKEYFEKAIAFNLRSRSPLPRRP
;
A
#
# COMPACT_ATOMS: atom_id res chain seq x y z
N MET A 1 -17.98 -16.87 -4.02
CA MET A 1 -17.60 -15.49 -3.65
C MET A 1 -18.76 -14.86 -2.92
N GLY A 2 -18.64 -14.63 -1.62
CA GLY A 2 -19.67 -13.95 -0.84
C GLY A 2 -19.56 -14.18 0.65
N THR A 3 -19.14 -15.36 1.08
CA THR A 3 -19.04 -15.71 2.51
C THR A 3 -17.95 -14.92 3.22
N GLU A 4 -16.80 -14.72 2.57
CA GLU A 4 -15.67 -13.94 3.07
C GLU A 4 -16.02 -12.46 3.31
N VAL A 5 -16.76 -11.86 2.39
CA VAL A 5 -17.27 -10.49 2.54
C VAL A 5 -18.37 -10.43 3.59
N THR A 6 -19.26 -11.41 3.60
CA THR A 6 -20.34 -11.47 4.60
C THR A 6 -19.77 -11.53 6.02
N TYR A 7 -18.68 -12.29 6.22
CA TYR A 7 -17.96 -12.28 7.49
C TYR A 7 -17.36 -10.90 7.81
N PHE A 8 -16.73 -10.24 6.83
CA PHE A 8 -16.21 -8.88 7.03
C PHE A 8 -17.32 -7.86 7.41
N ASP A 9 -18.47 -7.94 6.73
CA ASP A 9 -19.60 -7.05 6.98
C ASP A 9 -20.18 -7.31 8.38
N LEU A 10 -20.35 -8.57 8.77
CA LEU A 10 -20.76 -8.94 10.12
C LEU A 10 -19.77 -8.42 11.17
N ALA A 11 -18.47 -8.54 10.91
CA ALA A 11 -17.44 -8.02 11.80
C ALA A 11 -17.58 -6.51 12.02
N THR A 12 -17.78 -5.76 10.93
CA THR A 12 -18.01 -4.32 10.95
C THR A 12 -19.29 -3.97 11.73
N MET A 13 -20.39 -4.70 11.51
CA MET A 13 -21.64 -4.49 12.26
C MET A 13 -21.48 -4.74 13.77
N TYR A 14 -20.72 -5.77 14.18
CA TYR A 14 -20.44 -6.03 15.59
C TYR A 14 -19.52 -4.97 16.19
N PHE A 15 -18.55 -4.48 15.41
CA PHE A 15 -17.66 -3.39 15.82
C PHE A 15 -18.44 -2.11 16.10
N GLU A 16 -19.36 -1.71 15.21
CA GLU A 16 -20.22 -0.53 15.41
C GLU A 16 -21.11 -0.64 16.65
N ARG A 17 -21.52 -1.87 17.01
CA ARG A 17 -22.31 -2.15 18.22
C ARG A 17 -21.46 -2.26 19.50
N GLY A 18 -20.16 -2.01 19.42
CA GLY A 18 -19.23 -2.10 20.55
C GLY A 18 -18.86 -3.54 20.95
N ASN A 19 -19.30 -4.55 20.19
CA ASN A 19 -18.92 -5.94 20.46
C ASN A 19 -17.61 -6.28 19.75
N ARG A 20 -16.50 -5.86 20.38
CA ARG A 20 -15.14 -6.04 19.87
C ARG A 20 -14.76 -7.51 19.72
N GLU A 21 -15.19 -8.38 20.64
CA GLU A 21 -14.88 -9.82 20.60
C GLU A 21 -15.43 -10.48 19.34
N LYS A 22 -16.72 -10.30 19.05
CA LYS A 22 -17.33 -10.84 17.82
C LYS A 22 -16.78 -10.18 16.56
N ALA A 23 -16.47 -8.89 16.60
CA ALA A 23 -15.85 -8.22 15.47
C ALA A 23 -14.51 -8.88 15.09
N VAL A 24 -13.66 -9.16 16.08
CA VAL A 24 -12.39 -9.85 15.87
C VAL A 24 -12.62 -11.27 15.33
N GLU A 25 -13.55 -12.02 15.92
CA GLU A 25 -13.89 -13.38 15.48
C GLU A 25 -14.27 -13.41 13.98
N TYR A 26 -15.19 -12.54 13.56
CA TYR A 26 -15.63 -12.52 12.17
C TYR A 26 -14.57 -11.98 11.20
N HIS A 27 -13.74 -11.01 11.60
CA HIS A 27 -12.61 -10.57 10.78
C HIS A 27 -11.60 -11.70 10.56
N ARG A 28 -11.36 -12.55 11.56
CA ARG A 28 -10.49 -13.73 11.45
C ARG A 28 -11.05 -14.75 10.48
N LEU A 29 -12.34 -15.06 10.57
CA LEU A 29 -13.02 -15.97 9.63
C LEU A 29 -12.97 -15.44 8.19
N ALA A 30 -13.12 -14.12 8.00
CA ALA A 30 -12.98 -13.50 6.69
C ALA A 30 -11.55 -13.64 6.14
N LEU A 31 -10.52 -13.32 6.94
CA LEU A 31 -9.11 -13.48 6.54
C LEU A 31 -8.77 -14.91 6.15
N GLU A 32 -9.13 -15.88 7.00
CA GLU A 32 -8.89 -17.31 6.73
C GLU A 32 -9.53 -17.74 5.40
N ARG A 33 -10.74 -17.26 5.11
CA ARG A 33 -11.40 -17.55 3.83
C ARG A 33 -10.70 -16.90 2.64
N PHE A 34 -10.24 -15.66 2.78
CA PHE A 34 -9.45 -15.03 1.72
C PHE A 34 -8.15 -15.78 1.44
N GLU A 35 -7.43 -16.20 2.48
CA GLU A 35 -6.21 -17.01 2.35
C GLU A 35 -6.48 -18.33 1.63
N GLN A 36 -7.54 -19.05 2.01
CA GLN A 36 -7.95 -20.29 1.35
C GLN A 36 -8.29 -20.06 -0.13
N ILE A 37 -9.11 -19.05 -0.43
CA ILE A 37 -9.52 -18.73 -1.81
C ILE A 37 -8.30 -18.40 -2.67
N ILE A 38 -7.35 -17.60 -2.17
CA ILE A 38 -6.12 -17.26 -2.90
C ILE A 38 -5.29 -18.52 -3.16
N ALA A 39 -5.12 -19.38 -2.16
CA ALA A 39 -4.33 -20.61 -2.30
C ALA A 39 -4.95 -21.60 -3.30
N GLU A 40 -6.27 -21.83 -3.20
CA GLU A 40 -7.02 -22.77 -4.04
C GLU A 40 -7.07 -22.34 -5.51
N ASN A 41 -6.98 -21.03 -5.78
CA ASN A 41 -7.09 -20.47 -7.13
C ASN A 41 -5.75 -19.88 -7.61
N SER A 42 -4.62 -20.30 -7.03
CA SER A 42 -3.28 -19.75 -7.31
C SER A 42 -2.85 -19.80 -8.78
N GLU A 43 -3.44 -20.69 -9.59
CA GLU A 43 -3.20 -20.77 -11.04
C GLU A 43 -4.01 -19.75 -11.87
N ASP A 44 -5.12 -19.25 -11.33
CA ASP A 44 -5.96 -18.22 -11.97
C ASP A 44 -5.52 -16.82 -11.52
N ILE A 45 -4.54 -16.28 -12.24
CA ILE A 45 -3.87 -15.02 -11.88
C ILE A 45 -4.83 -13.83 -11.86
N GLU A 46 -5.79 -13.77 -12.78
CA GLU A 46 -6.78 -12.68 -12.81
C GLU A 46 -7.70 -12.75 -11.59
N PHE A 47 -8.15 -13.96 -11.24
CA PHE A 47 -8.98 -14.18 -10.07
C PHE A 47 -8.23 -13.86 -8.76
N VAL A 48 -6.98 -14.28 -8.63
CA VAL A 48 -6.12 -13.95 -7.49
C VAL A 48 -5.90 -12.45 -7.39
N PHE A 49 -5.61 -11.78 -8.51
CA PHE A 49 -5.46 -10.32 -8.55
C PHE A 49 -6.71 -9.60 -8.02
N ILE A 50 -7.89 -9.98 -8.49
CA ILE A 50 -9.16 -9.36 -8.07
C ILE A 50 -9.40 -9.64 -6.58
N THR A 51 -9.14 -10.87 -6.13
CA THR A 51 -9.33 -11.26 -4.73
C THR A 51 -8.39 -10.50 -3.80
N ALA A 52 -7.09 -10.44 -4.10
CA ALA A 52 -6.12 -9.69 -3.30
C ALA A 52 -6.40 -8.17 -3.30
N SER A 53 -6.84 -7.62 -4.43
CA SER A 53 -7.27 -6.21 -4.50
C SER A 53 -8.45 -5.92 -3.57
N LYS A 54 -9.40 -6.86 -3.49
CA LYS A 54 -10.54 -6.77 -2.57
C LYS A 54 -10.11 -6.88 -1.11
N VAL A 55 -9.19 -7.80 -0.79
CA VAL A 55 -8.59 -7.92 0.55
C VAL A 55 -7.96 -6.59 0.96
N HIS A 56 -7.19 -5.95 0.08
CA HIS A 56 -6.61 -4.63 0.35
C HIS A 56 -7.68 -3.58 0.60
N LEU A 57 -8.70 -3.48 -0.27
CA LEU A 57 -9.79 -2.51 -0.12
C LEU A 57 -10.51 -2.62 1.24
N LEU A 58 -10.79 -3.85 1.67
CA LEU A 58 -11.40 -4.12 2.99
C LEU A 58 -10.45 -3.75 4.14
N GLY A 59 -9.17 -4.10 4.03
CA GLY A 59 -8.14 -3.71 4.99
C GLY A 59 -7.97 -2.19 5.10
N PHE A 60 -7.96 -1.49 3.96
CA PHE A 60 -7.87 -0.04 3.88
C PHE A 60 -9.09 0.65 4.50
N THR A 61 -10.29 0.14 4.23
CA THR A 61 -11.53 0.63 4.85
C THR A 61 -11.48 0.47 6.38
N LEU A 62 -11.04 -0.70 6.85
CA LEU A 62 -10.86 -0.96 8.27
C LEU A 62 -9.80 -0.04 8.89
N LEU A 63 -8.69 0.19 8.18
CA LEU A 63 -7.62 1.08 8.63
C LEU A 63 -8.14 2.49 8.87
N GLY A 64 -8.92 3.04 7.93
CA GLY A 64 -9.47 4.38 8.05
C GLY A 64 -10.36 4.53 9.28
N ASN A 65 -11.24 3.53 9.52
CA ASN A 65 -12.09 3.50 10.70
C ASN A 65 -11.26 3.48 12.00
N MET A 66 -10.25 2.60 12.10
CA MET A 66 -9.45 2.46 13.32
C MET A 66 -8.57 3.68 13.57
N VAL A 67 -7.96 4.23 12.51
CA VAL A 67 -7.08 5.39 12.62
C VAL A 67 -7.85 6.62 13.07
N HIS A 68 -9.04 6.89 12.53
CA HIS A 68 -9.89 8.00 12.98
C HIS A 68 -10.45 7.82 14.40
N LEU A 69 -10.68 6.58 14.84
CA LEU A 69 -11.11 6.27 16.21
C LEU A 69 -9.95 6.24 17.23
N GLY A 70 -8.70 6.29 16.76
CA GLY A 70 -7.51 6.12 17.62
C GLY A 70 -7.36 4.70 18.18
N GLU A 71 -8.02 3.70 17.57
CA GLU A 71 -7.98 2.31 18.00
C GLU A 71 -6.80 1.54 17.37
N ASP A 72 -6.51 0.35 17.92
CA ASP A 72 -5.51 -0.55 17.37
C ASP A 72 -5.92 -1.02 15.97
N SER A 73 -5.02 -0.83 15.01
CA SER A 73 -5.25 -1.16 13.60
C SER A 73 -4.67 -2.54 13.24
N GLY A 74 -4.48 -3.44 14.20
CA GLY A 74 -3.81 -4.74 14.00
C GLY A 74 -4.49 -5.57 12.91
N LEU A 75 -5.81 -5.74 12.98
CA LEU A 75 -6.56 -6.47 11.96
C LEU A 75 -6.46 -5.81 10.58
N ALA A 76 -6.58 -4.48 10.49
CA ALA A 76 -6.44 -3.77 9.22
C ALA A 76 -5.07 -4.02 8.56
N LYS A 77 -4.01 -4.03 9.38
CA LYS A 77 -2.65 -4.37 8.94
C LYS A 77 -2.54 -5.81 8.44
N GLU A 78 -3.25 -6.77 9.04
CA GLU A 78 -3.26 -8.16 8.56
C GLU A 78 -3.88 -8.28 7.17
N TYR A 79 -5.03 -7.64 6.90
CA TYR A 79 -5.62 -7.59 5.55
C TYR A 79 -4.65 -6.97 4.53
N CYS A 80 -4.10 -5.80 4.85
CA CYS A 80 -3.13 -5.15 3.95
C CYS A 80 -1.89 -6.02 3.72
N THR A 81 -1.42 -6.75 4.73
CA THR A 81 -0.27 -7.67 4.63
C THR A 81 -0.58 -8.86 3.73
N LEU A 82 -1.76 -9.47 3.86
CA LEU A 82 -2.17 -10.57 2.99
C LEU A 82 -2.19 -10.13 1.53
N ALA A 83 -2.84 -9.00 1.23
CA ALA A 83 -2.88 -8.48 -0.14
C ALA A 83 -1.47 -8.14 -0.67
N ARG A 84 -0.66 -7.44 0.13
CA ARG A 84 0.72 -7.07 -0.23
C ARG A 84 1.56 -8.31 -0.54
N LYS A 85 1.52 -9.34 0.32
CA LYS A 85 2.24 -10.60 0.10
C LYS A 85 1.82 -11.27 -1.20
N THR A 86 0.51 -11.35 -1.48
CA THR A 86 0.02 -11.95 -2.73
C THR A 86 0.54 -11.21 -3.96
N PHE A 87 0.53 -9.87 -3.94
CA PHE A 87 1.06 -9.08 -5.05
C PHE A 87 2.58 -9.14 -5.19
N GLU A 88 3.32 -9.31 -4.09
CA GLU A 88 4.77 -9.57 -4.11
C GLU A 88 5.06 -10.92 -4.77
N GLU A 89 4.36 -11.99 -4.39
CA GLU A 89 4.50 -13.33 -4.99
C GLU A 89 4.14 -13.33 -6.50
N LEU A 90 3.10 -12.58 -6.88
CA LEU A 90 2.75 -12.38 -8.30
C LEU A 90 3.85 -11.61 -9.04
N SER A 91 4.43 -10.57 -8.43
CA SER A 91 5.52 -9.79 -9.03
C SER A 91 6.77 -10.66 -9.25
N GLU A 92 7.08 -11.55 -8.30
CA GLU A 92 8.20 -12.49 -8.41
C GLU A 92 7.97 -13.56 -9.50
N SER A 93 6.73 -14.05 -9.61
CA SER A 93 6.36 -15.08 -10.58
C SER A 93 6.26 -14.54 -12.01
N PHE A 94 5.95 -13.24 -12.15
CA PHE A 94 5.73 -12.57 -13.44
C PHE A 94 6.49 -11.23 -13.49
N PRO A 95 7.83 -11.25 -13.48
CA PRO A 95 8.66 -10.05 -13.31
C PRO A 95 8.55 -9.04 -14.45
N THR A 96 8.02 -9.43 -15.60
CA THR A 96 7.77 -8.53 -16.74
C THR A 96 6.41 -7.84 -16.67
N ASN A 97 5.50 -8.29 -15.79
CA ASN A 97 4.19 -7.69 -15.63
C ASN A 97 4.24 -6.58 -14.56
N LEU A 98 4.36 -5.34 -15.03
CA LEU A 98 4.47 -4.17 -14.17
C LEU A 98 3.17 -3.82 -13.41
N ALA A 99 2.03 -4.43 -13.76
CA ALA A 99 0.77 -4.16 -13.07
C ALA A 99 0.80 -4.57 -11.58
N PHE A 100 1.57 -5.61 -11.23
CA PHE A 100 1.68 -6.05 -9.84
C PHE A 100 2.45 -5.07 -8.95
N PRO A 101 3.68 -4.64 -9.29
CA PRO A 101 4.34 -3.58 -8.54
C PRO A 101 3.60 -2.25 -8.60
N GLU A 102 2.87 -1.93 -9.68
CA GLU A 102 1.99 -0.74 -9.71
C GLU A 102 0.89 -0.77 -8.64
N MET A 103 0.28 -1.94 -8.41
CA MET A 103 -0.70 -2.12 -7.33
C MET A 103 -0.05 -1.98 -5.96
N LEU A 104 1.14 -2.56 -5.74
CA LEU A 104 1.90 -2.42 -4.49
C LEU A 104 2.21 -0.97 -4.14
N VAL A 105 2.63 -0.17 -5.13
CA VAL A 105 2.83 1.28 -4.94
C VAL A 105 1.52 1.95 -4.59
N SER A 106 0.45 1.69 -5.34
CA SER A 106 -0.83 2.36 -5.15
C SER A 106 -1.44 2.07 -3.77
N PHE A 107 -1.28 0.84 -3.27
CA PHE A 107 -1.69 0.45 -1.93
C PHE A 107 -0.90 1.18 -0.85
N ALA A 108 0.42 1.28 -1.02
CA ALA A 108 1.30 1.95 -0.09
C ALA A 108 1.07 3.47 -0.06
N GLU A 109 0.91 4.11 -1.23
CA GLU A 109 0.56 5.53 -1.31
C GLU A 109 -0.77 5.82 -0.60
N GLN A 110 -1.80 5.00 -0.81
CA GLN A 110 -3.10 5.15 -0.14
C GLN A 110 -2.98 5.04 1.39
N CYS A 111 -2.30 3.99 1.89
CA CYS A 111 -2.07 3.85 3.33
C CYS A 111 -1.22 4.99 3.91
N GLY A 112 -0.19 5.41 3.19
CA GLY A 112 0.69 6.51 3.59
C GLY A 112 -0.04 7.84 3.72
N GLU A 113 -0.88 8.18 2.73
CA GLU A 113 -1.74 9.37 2.80
C GLU A 113 -2.72 9.30 3.97
N MET A 114 -3.37 8.14 4.19
CA MET A 114 -4.28 7.97 5.34
C MET A 114 -3.58 8.18 6.68
N TYR A 115 -2.37 7.64 6.85
CA TYR A 115 -1.60 7.85 8.08
C TYR A 115 -1.16 9.30 8.25
N LYS A 116 -0.75 9.96 7.16
CA LYS A 116 -0.37 11.37 7.15
C LYS A 116 -1.54 12.27 7.54
N ASP A 117 -2.73 12.03 6.96
CA ASP A 117 -3.95 12.77 7.29
C ASP A 117 -4.39 12.61 8.75
N ALA A 118 -3.98 11.50 9.38
CA ALA A 118 -4.20 11.21 10.79
C ALA A 118 -3.02 11.60 11.71
N ASP A 119 -2.05 12.36 11.21
CA ASP A 119 -0.86 12.82 11.94
C ASP A 119 0.02 11.67 12.48
N LYS A 120 -0.06 10.48 11.88
CA LYS A 120 0.75 9.30 12.21
C LYS A 120 1.98 9.25 11.30
N MET A 121 2.85 10.24 11.43
CA MET A 121 3.94 10.50 10.48
C MET A 121 4.95 9.36 10.35
N GLU A 122 5.27 8.64 11.43
CA GLU A 122 6.18 7.50 11.36
C GLU A 122 5.59 6.34 10.54
N ALA A 123 4.28 6.08 10.69
CA ALA A 123 3.59 5.06 9.91
C ALA A 123 3.46 5.48 8.43
N ALA A 124 3.20 6.76 8.17
CA ALA A 124 3.18 7.31 6.82
C ALA A 124 4.55 7.16 6.13
N ALA A 125 5.64 7.45 6.85
CA ALA A 125 7.00 7.31 6.33
C ALA A 125 7.30 5.86 5.90
N LEU A 126 6.91 4.86 6.71
CA LEU A 126 7.10 3.44 6.35
C LEU A 126 6.38 3.06 5.05
N GLU A 127 5.16 3.53 4.85
CA GLU A 127 4.40 3.25 3.63
C GLU A 127 4.98 3.97 2.40
N PHE A 128 5.40 5.23 2.55
CA PHE A 128 6.04 5.96 1.46
C PHE A 128 7.43 5.40 1.09
N GLU A 129 8.20 4.87 2.04
CA GLU A 129 9.46 4.16 1.74
C GLU A 129 9.20 2.90 0.91
N TYR A 130 8.15 2.16 1.29
CA TYR A 130 7.74 0.98 0.54
C TYR A 130 7.31 1.35 -0.88
N ALA A 131 6.49 2.40 -1.05
CA ALA A 131 6.09 2.92 -2.36
C ALA A 131 7.30 3.35 -3.20
N ARG A 132 8.24 4.09 -2.60
CA ARG A 132 9.46 4.59 -3.26
C ARG A 132 10.27 3.45 -3.86
N LYS A 133 10.51 2.37 -3.09
CA LYS A 133 11.31 1.22 -3.54
C LYS A 133 10.73 0.60 -4.82
N HIS A 134 9.42 0.41 -4.89
CA HIS A 134 8.77 -0.16 -6.08
C HIS A 134 8.68 0.85 -7.23
N LEU A 135 8.46 2.13 -6.94
CA LEU A 135 8.48 3.20 -7.95
C LEU A 135 9.83 3.36 -8.63
N GLU A 136 10.94 3.19 -7.89
CA GLU A 136 12.29 3.20 -8.48
C GLU A 136 12.44 2.08 -9.53
N VAL A 137 12.01 0.86 -9.21
CA VAL A 137 12.03 -0.27 -10.14
C VAL A 137 11.12 -0.02 -11.36
N LEU A 138 9.92 0.50 -11.15
CA LEU A 138 8.99 0.85 -12.23
C LEU A 138 9.58 1.93 -13.15
N TYR A 139 10.16 2.98 -12.58
CA TYR A 139 10.78 4.06 -13.33
C TYR A 139 12.01 3.59 -14.13
N GLU A 140 12.85 2.71 -13.56
CA GLU A 140 13.98 2.12 -14.28
C GLU A 140 13.52 1.19 -15.41
N SER A 141 12.41 0.47 -15.21
CA SER A 141 11.87 -0.46 -16.20
C SER A 141 11.18 0.25 -17.37
N CYS A 142 10.55 1.40 -17.13
CA CYS A 142 9.92 2.22 -18.18
C CYS A 142 10.14 3.73 -17.92
N PRO A 143 11.33 4.26 -18.22
CA PRO A 143 11.67 5.67 -18.01
C PRO A 143 10.79 6.64 -18.83
N GLU A 144 10.22 6.17 -19.93
CA GLU A 144 9.33 6.95 -20.80
C GLU A 144 7.93 7.14 -20.17
N ASN A 145 7.55 6.31 -19.20
CA ASN A 145 6.31 6.50 -18.46
C ASN A 145 6.46 7.62 -17.43
N TYR A 146 6.16 8.84 -17.88
CA TYR A 146 6.25 10.05 -17.05
C TYR A 146 5.43 9.98 -15.75
N SER A 147 4.39 9.15 -15.67
CA SER A 147 3.59 9.01 -14.46
C SER A 147 4.41 8.45 -13.29
N TYR A 148 5.32 7.50 -13.54
CA TYR A 148 6.19 6.94 -12.50
C TYR A 148 7.15 7.99 -11.95
N GLY A 149 7.74 8.82 -12.82
CA GLY A 149 8.61 9.90 -12.38
C GLY A 149 7.87 10.95 -11.53
N ILE A 150 6.64 11.29 -11.90
CA ILE A 150 5.80 12.22 -11.11
C ILE A 150 5.48 11.62 -9.74
N ARG A 151 5.08 10.34 -9.69
CA ARG A 151 4.77 9.63 -8.44
C ARG A 151 6.00 9.47 -7.55
N LEU A 152 7.16 9.14 -8.11
CA LEU A 152 8.42 9.02 -7.37
C LEU A 152 8.83 10.36 -6.75
N PHE A 153 8.72 11.45 -7.53
CA PHE A 153 8.95 12.80 -7.00
C PHE A 153 7.98 13.14 -5.85
N GLY A 154 6.69 12.86 -6.02
CA GLY A 154 5.68 13.06 -4.98
C GLY A 154 5.97 12.27 -3.71
N THR A 155 6.33 10.99 -3.87
CA THR A 155 6.69 10.10 -2.76
C THR A 155 7.93 10.59 -2.00
N LEU A 156 8.97 11.08 -2.70
CA LEU A 156 10.14 11.67 -2.06
C LEU A 156 9.80 12.93 -1.25
N ASN A 157 8.91 13.78 -1.76
CA ASN A 157 8.43 14.94 -0.99
C ASN A 157 7.64 14.53 0.24
N ASN A 158 6.75 13.55 0.10
CA ASN A 158 5.97 13.02 1.22
C ASN A 158 6.86 12.41 2.31
N LEU A 159 7.95 11.73 1.94
CA LEU A 159 8.96 11.27 2.89
C LEU A 159 9.67 12.44 3.58
N GLY A 160 9.99 13.50 2.85
CA GLY A 160 10.55 14.73 3.41
C GLY A 160 9.66 15.34 4.50
N ILE A 161 8.35 15.42 4.21
CA ILE A 161 7.33 15.90 5.16
C ILE A 161 7.24 14.95 6.36
N ALA A 162 7.02 13.66 6.13
CA ALA A 162 6.80 12.69 7.20
C ALA A 162 7.99 12.60 8.17
N TYR A 163 9.24 12.61 7.67
CA TYR A 163 10.42 12.61 8.56
C TYR A 163 10.63 13.96 9.26
N SER A 164 10.36 15.09 8.60
CA SER A 164 10.45 16.40 9.24
C SER A 164 9.45 16.54 10.39
N ASP A 165 8.20 16.11 10.17
CA ASP A 165 7.10 16.29 11.12
C ASP A 165 7.14 15.26 12.27
N SER A 166 7.78 14.11 12.07
CA SER A 166 8.12 13.14 13.14
C SER A 166 9.38 13.51 13.95
N GLY A 167 10.03 14.64 13.62
CA GLY A 167 11.20 15.16 14.34
C GLY A 167 12.56 14.70 13.81
N GLU A 168 12.60 13.86 12.77
CA GLU A 168 13.81 13.48 12.03
C GLU A 168 14.16 14.54 10.95
N GLN A 169 14.38 15.79 11.35
CA GLN A 169 14.53 16.94 10.44
C GLN A 169 15.65 16.76 9.40
N GLU A 170 16.82 16.25 9.79
CA GLU A 170 17.94 16.00 8.88
C GLU A 170 17.57 15.01 7.78
N LYS A 171 16.83 13.96 8.14
CA LYS A 171 16.36 12.94 7.20
C LYS A 171 15.27 13.48 6.29
N GLY A 172 14.36 14.29 6.82
CA GLY A 172 13.37 15.02 6.02
C GLY A 172 14.03 15.91 4.98
N LYS A 173 15.06 16.67 5.38
CA LYS A 173 15.89 17.49 4.49
C LYS A 173 16.55 16.64 3.38
N GLU A 174 17.16 15.50 3.73
CA GLU A 174 17.76 14.61 2.72
C GLU A 174 16.74 14.16 1.67
N TYR A 175 15.50 13.86 2.06
CA TYR A 175 14.45 13.46 1.12
C TYR A 175 13.98 14.60 0.21
N PHE A 176 13.88 15.82 0.72
CA PHE A 176 13.63 16.99 -0.13
C PHE A 176 14.78 17.23 -1.13
N GLU A 177 16.03 17.08 -0.70
CA GLU A 177 17.19 17.18 -1.57
C GLU A 177 17.18 16.09 -2.66
N LYS A 178 16.81 14.85 -2.31
CA LYS A 178 16.61 13.77 -3.28
C LYS A 178 15.50 14.10 -4.29
N ALA A 179 14.37 14.65 -3.85
CA ALA A 179 13.28 15.06 -4.74
C ALA A 179 13.72 16.13 -5.76
N ILE A 180 14.45 17.15 -5.29
CA ILE A 180 15.01 18.21 -6.15
C ILE A 180 16.01 17.62 -7.14
N ALA A 181 16.95 16.81 -6.66
CA ALA A 181 17.96 16.17 -7.51
C ALA A 181 17.31 15.28 -8.59
N PHE A 182 16.25 14.54 -8.24
CA PHE A 182 15.48 13.75 -9.19
C PHE A 182 14.86 14.63 -10.28
N ASN A 183 14.15 15.71 -9.90
CA ASN A 183 13.50 16.62 -10.85
C ASN A 183 14.49 17.30 -11.82
N LEU A 184 15.67 17.70 -11.32
CA LEU A 184 16.71 18.31 -12.14
C LEU A 184 17.30 17.33 -13.15
N ARG A 185 17.52 16.07 -12.74
CA ARG A 185 18.00 15.00 -13.63
C ARG A 185 16.98 14.65 -14.70
N SER A 186 15.70 14.53 -14.33
CA SER A 186 14.63 14.15 -15.26
C SER A 186 14.32 15.22 -16.31
N ARG A 187 14.64 16.50 -16.04
CA ARG A 187 14.47 17.63 -16.97
C ARG A 187 15.67 17.87 -17.89
N SER A 188 16.81 17.26 -17.59
CA SER A 188 17.99 17.32 -18.45
C SER A 188 17.74 16.43 -19.67
N PRO A 189 17.91 16.90 -20.91
CA PRO A 189 17.73 16.04 -22.08
C PRO A 189 18.69 14.87 -21.96
N LEU A 190 18.15 13.65 -21.86
CA LEU A 190 18.96 12.44 -21.95
C LEU A 190 19.82 12.56 -23.21
N PRO A 191 21.14 12.29 -23.14
CA PRO A 191 21.94 12.24 -24.35
C PRO A 191 21.26 11.24 -25.28
N ARG A 192 20.89 11.69 -26.49
CA ARG A 192 20.36 10.81 -27.53
C ARG A 192 21.37 9.67 -27.65
N ARG A 193 20.96 8.44 -27.30
CA ARG A 193 21.81 7.27 -27.53
C ARG A 193 22.12 7.21 -29.04
N PRO A 194 23.36 6.87 -29.42
CA PRO A 194 23.82 6.88 -30.81
C PRO A 194 23.01 5.95 -31.71
#